data_AF-A0A0A9E626-F1
#
_entry.id   AF-A0A0A9E626-F1
#
_cell.length_a   1.000
_cell.length_b   1.000
_cell.length_c   1.000
_cell.angle_alpha   90.00
_cell.angle_beta   90.00
_cell.angle_gamma   90.00
#
_symmetry.space_group_name_H-M   'P 1'
#
loop_
_entity.id
_entity.type
_entity.pdbx_description
1 polymer ?
#
loop_
_entity_poly.entity_id
_entity_poly.type
_entity_poly.pdbx_seq_one_letter_code
_entity_poly.pdbx_strand_id
1 'polypeptide(L)' 'MESDKNVMLASRADDVLLCLKQRFPGLSQTTFDASKIQYHKDFGQAILESYSRVLESLAYNIVTCIDDVLFADEATRKIA' A
#
# COMPACT_ATOMS: atom_id res chain seq x y z
N MET A 1 -2.61 -33.90 0.92
CA MET A 1 -4.08 -33.71 0.81
C MET A 1 -4.56 -32.50 1.62
N GLU A 2 -4.23 -32.36 2.91
CA GLU A 2 -4.58 -31.16 3.72
C GLU A 2 -3.65 -29.96 3.44
N SER A 3 -2.35 -30.24 3.24
CA SER A 3 -1.33 -29.24 2.90
C SER A 3 -1.67 -28.46 1.62
N ASP A 4 -2.14 -29.12 0.57
CA ASP A 4 -2.47 -28.45 -0.70
C ASP A 4 -3.69 -27.52 -0.58
N LYS A 5 -4.68 -27.91 0.23
CA LYS A 5 -5.83 -27.05 0.53
C LYS A 5 -5.39 -25.81 1.29
N ASN A 6 -4.49 -25.96 2.25
CA ASN A 6 -3.95 -24.83 3.00
C ASN A 6 -3.14 -23.88 2.12
N VAL A 7 -2.35 -24.41 1.18
CA VAL A 7 -1.59 -23.60 0.20
C VAL A 7 -2.55 -22.83 -0.72
N MET A 8 -3.59 -23.47 -1.22
CA MET A 8 -4.60 -22.82 -2.07
C MET A 8 -5.36 -21.73 -1.30
N LEU A 9 -5.71 -21.98 -0.04
CA LEU A 9 -6.36 -20.98 0.80
C LEU A 9 -5.45 -19.80 1.14
N ALA A 10 -4.16 -20.06 1.38
CA ALA A 10 -3.16 -19.01 1.61
C ALA A 10 -3.02 -18.10 0.38
N SER A 11 -2.87 -18.69 -0.82
CA SER A 11 -2.80 -17.93 -2.07
C SER A 11 -4.04 -17.05 -2.28
N ARG A 12 -5.24 -17.57 -2.00
CA ARG A 12 -6.48 -16.79 -2.11
C ARG A 12 -6.56 -15.67 -1.08
N ALA A 13 -6.05 -15.88 0.13
CA ALA A 13 -6.01 -14.84 1.15
C ALA A 13 -5.06 -13.70 0.74
N ASP A 14 -3.92 -14.01 0.13
CA ASP A 14 -2.98 -13.02 -0.41
C ASP A 14 -3.61 -12.19 -1.54
N ASP A 15 -4.33 -12.83 -2.47
CA ASP A 15 -5.04 -12.14 -3.55
C ASP A 15 -6.09 -11.15 -3.02
N VAL A 16 -6.85 -11.55 -2.00
CA VAL A 16 -7.85 -10.69 -1.36
C VAL A 16 -7.20 -9.53 -0.61
N LEU A 17 -6.10 -9.79 0.10
CA LEU A 17 -5.34 -8.76 0.79
C LEU A 17 -4.77 -7.74 -0.19
N LEU A 18 -4.27 -8.18 -1.35
CA LEU A 18 -3.79 -7.31 -2.41
C LEU A 18 -4.91 -6.41 -2.96
N CYS A 19 -6.07 -6.98 -3.27
CA CYS A 19 -7.25 -6.21 -3.70
C CYS A 19 -7.66 -5.16 -2.66
N LEU A 20 -7.58 -5.50 -1.38
CA LEU A 20 -7.94 -4.60 -0.28
C LEU A 20 -6.97 -3.42 -0.19
N LYS A 21 -5.66 -3.68 -0.28
CA LYS A 21 -4.61 -2.64 -0.28
C LYS A 21 -4.76 -1.69 -1.47
N GLN A 22 -5.04 -2.21 -2.67
CA GLN A 22 -5.28 -1.40 -3.87
C GLN A 22 -6.51 -0.52 -3.76
N ARG A 23 -7.58 -1.02 -3.13
CA ARG A 23 -8.83 -0.28 -3.00
C ARG A 23 -8.81 0.75 -1.86
N PHE A 24 -7.95 0.56 -0.87
CA PHE A 24 -7.84 1.40 0.31
C PHE A 24 -6.36 1.71 0.62
N PRO A 25 -5.72 2.59 -0.16
CA PRO A 25 -4.29 2.89 0.00
C PRO A 25 -3.92 3.56 1.33
N GLY A 26 -4.88 4.07 2.09
CA GLY A 26 -4.68 4.64 3.43
C GLY A 26 -4.82 3.66 4.60
N LEU A 27 -4.95 2.35 4.34
CA LEU A 27 -5.09 1.36 5.40
C LEU A 27 -3.82 1.29 6.26
N SER A 28 -3.98 1.27 7.58
CA SER A 28 -2.86 1.04 8.50
C SER A 28 -2.21 -0.31 8.25
N GLN A 29 -0.89 -0.37 8.38
CA GLN A 29 -0.10 -1.59 8.22
C GLN A 29 -0.68 -2.76 9.05
N THR A 30 -0.77 -3.94 8.45
CA THR A 30 -1.32 -5.11 9.16
C THR A 30 -0.43 -5.48 10.34
N THR A 31 -1.01 -6.01 11.43
CA THR A 31 -0.25 -6.48 12.60
C THR A 31 0.81 -7.53 12.21
N PHE A 32 0.52 -8.34 11.18
CA PHE A 32 1.47 -9.27 10.60
C PHE A 32 2.66 -8.55 9.94
N ASP A 33 2.39 -7.58 9.06
CA ASP A 33 3.44 -6.78 8.40
C ASP A 33 4.31 -6.03 9.43
N ALA A 34 3.70 -5.45 10.48
CA ALA A 34 4.42 -4.80 11.56
C ALA A 34 5.32 -5.78 12.35
N SER A 35 4.82 -6.97 12.66
CA SER A 35 5.60 -8.01 13.32
C SER A 35 6.73 -8.55 12.44
N LYS A 36 6.52 -8.63 11.12
CA LYS A 36 7.53 -9.05 10.17
C LYS A 36 8.71 -8.08 10.15
N ILE A 37 8.46 -6.77 10.21
CA ILE A 37 9.51 -5.74 10.36
C ILE A 37 10.28 -5.92 11.67
N GLN A 38 9.56 -6.12 12.79
CA GLN A 38 10.17 -6.16 14.12
C GLN A 38 11.06 -7.38 14.33
N TYR A 39 10.81 -8.49 13.63
CA TYR A 39 11.49 -9.77 13.86
C TYR A 39 12.27 -10.31 12.64
N HIS A 40 12.31 -9.60 11.51
CA HIS A 40 13.08 -10.04 10.33
C HIS A 40 14.60 -9.93 10.55
N LYS A 41 15.30 -11.06 10.39
CA LYS A 41 16.78 -11.17 10.39
C LYS A 41 17.44 -10.82 9.06
N ASP A 42 16.66 -10.56 8.00
CA ASP A 42 17.17 -10.41 6.63
C ASP A 42 17.25 -8.94 6.19
N PHE A 43 18.46 -8.37 6.27
CA PHE A 43 18.73 -6.96 5.97
C PHE A 43 18.31 -6.55 4.55
N GLY A 44 18.43 -7.43 3.55
CA GLY A 44 18.07 -7.13 2.16
C GLY A 44 16.58 -6.85 1.97
N GLN A 45 15.71 -7.57 2.69
CA GLN A 45 14.27 -7.38 2.62
C GLN A 45 13.82 -6.11 3.36
N ALA A 46 14.47 -5.78 4.49
CA ALA A 46 14.20 -4.54 5.22
C ALA A 46 14.54 -3.29 4.38
N ILE A 47 15.64 -3.33 3.63
CA ILE A 47 16.00 -2.26 2.69
C ILE A 47 14.95 -2.12 1.59
N LEU A 48 14.62 -3.23 0.90
CA LEU A 48 13.61 -3.22 -0.17
C LEU A 48 12.25 -2.69 0.31
N GLU A 49 11.80 -3.10 1.49
CA GLU A 49 10.54 -2.66 2.09
C GLU A 49 10.57 -1.16 2.41
N SER A 50 11.66 -0.67 3.00
CA SER A 50 11.83 0.74 3.33
C SER A 50 11.84 1.63 2.08
N TYR A 51 12.59 1.24 1.04
CA TYR A 51 12.61 1.97 -0.22
C TYR A 51 11.26 1.97 -0.92
N SER A 52 10.59 0.82 -0.99
CA SER A 52 9.26 0.71 -1.60
C SER A 52 8.26 1.65 -0.91
N ARG A 53 8.29 1.71 0.42
CA ARG A 53 7.40 2.57 1.21
C ARG A 53 7.64 4.06 1.00
N VAL A 54 8.91 4.48 0.87
CA VAL A 54 9.25 5.88 0.56
C VAL A 54 8.74 6.27 -0.82
N LEU A 55 8.92 5.39 -1.81
CA LEU A 55 8.44 5.63 -3.17
C LEU A 55 6.92 5.67 -3.24
N GLU A 56 6.23 4.77 -2.54
CA GLU A 56 4.77 4.78 -2.43
C GLU A 56 4.25 6.09 -1.82
N SER A 57 4.86 6.53 -0.71
CA SER A 57 4.48 7.79 -0.05
C SER A 57 4.74 9.01 -0.95
N LEU A 58 5.84 9.01 -1.70
CA LEU A 58 6.14 10.06 -2.66
C LEU A 58 5.12 10.10 -3.81
N ALA A 59 4.79 8.94 -4.38
CA ALA A 59 3.80 8.83 -5.44
C ALA A 59 2.44 9.35 -4.97
N TYR A 60 2.01 8.96 -3.76
CA TYR A 60 0.79 9.47 -3.14
C TYR A 60 0.80 10.99 -3.01
N ASN A 61 1.88 11.57 -2.46
CA ASN A 61 2.00 13.02 -2.29
C ASN A 61 1.94 13.78 -3.62
N ILE A 62 2.56 13.25 -4.69
CA ILE A 62 2.52 13.88 -6.02
C ILE A 62 1.09 13.89 -6.56
N VAL A 63 0.37 12.76 -6.45
CA VAL A 63 -1.03 12.67 -6.91
C VAL A 63 -1.91 13.66 -6.14
N THR A 64 -1.81 13.69 -4.81
CA THR A 64 -2.59 14.64 -3.99
C THR A 64 -2.29 16.09 -4.35
N CYS A 65 -1.02 16.44 -4.60
CA CYS A 65 -0.64 17.78 -5.03
C CYS A 65 -1.28 18.16 -6.38
N ILE A 66 -1.33 17.23 -7.34
CA ILE A 66 -1.99 17.45 -8.62
C ILE A 66 -3.49 17.65 -8.43
N ASP A 67 -4.14 16.80 -7.62
CA ASP A 67 -5.57 16.90 -7.34
C ASP A 67 -5.93 18.23 -6.66
N ASP A 68 -5.11 18.70 -5.71
CA ASP A 68 -5.31 19.98 -5.03
C ASP A 68 -5.23 21.17 -6.01
N VAL A 69 -4.26 21.15 -6.94
CA VAL A 69 -4.12 22.19 -7.96
C VAL A 69 -5.29 22.18 -8.94
N LEU A 70 -5.72 21.00 -9.39
CA LEU A 70 -6.88 20.85 -10.27
C LEU A 70 -8.16 21.35 -9.59
N PHE A 71 -8.34 21.03 -8.31
CA PHE A 71 -9.47 21.51 -7.52
C PHE A 71 -9.48 23.03 -7.38
N ALA A 72 -8.34 23.65 -7.07
CA ALA A 72 -8.21 25.11 -6.96
C ALA A 72 -8.46 25.83 -8.30
N ASP A 73 -8.00 25.25 -9.40
CA ASP A 73 -8.23 25.77 -10.75
C ASP A 73 -9.72 25.70 -11.14
N GLU A 74 -10.40 24.57 -10.88
CA GLU A 74 -11.83 24.43 -11.13
C GLU A 74 -12.65 25.41 -10.27
N ALA A 75 -12.28 25.58 -9.00
CA ALA A 75 -12.93 26.55 -8.11
C ALA A 75 -12.77 27.99 -8.64
N THR A 76 -11.58 28.36 -9.11
CA THR A 76 -11.33 29.69 -9.67
C THR A 76 -12.13 29.95 -10.95
N ARG A 77 -12.26 28.95 -11.83
CA ARG A 77 -13.09 29.05 -13.05
C ARG A 77 -14.59 29.14 -12.78
N LYS A 78 -15.09 28.62 -11.65
CA LYS A 78 -16.50 28.72 -11.25
C LYS A 78 -16.84 30.06 -10.58
N ILE A 79 -15.83 30.78 -10.09
CA ILE A 79 -15.98 32.09 -9.41
C ILE A 79 -15.83 33.25 -10.42
N ALA A 80 -15.17 33.02 -11.55
CA ALA A 80 -15.08 33.95 -12.69
C ALA A 80 -16.30 33.86 -13.62
#